data_AF-A0A816BXN8-F1
#
_entry.id   AF-A0A816BXN8-F1
#
_cell.length_a   1.000
_cell.length_b   1.000
_cell.length_c   1.000
_cell.angle_alpha   90.00
_cell.angle_beta   90.00
_cell.angle_gamma   90.00
#
_symmetry.space_group_name_H-M   'P 1'
#
loop_
_entity.id
_entity.type
_entity.pdbx_description
1 polymer ?
#
loop_
_entity_poly.entity_id
_entity_poly.type
_entity_poly.pdbx_seq_one_letter_code
_entity_poly.pdbx_strand_id
1 'polypeptide(L)'
;MKIFSKQHVPECHRGFGLHVWLNKEENLAKNVCLCLPSYYGDQCQYENQRVSLTIQFQAFSDSLSTLFAIIILLIDDSDERIIHSYEQLTYFSIRDCKIKYNIYLLYSIRPTNQTKNYSIHIDIYEKN
;
A
#
# COMPACT_ATOMS: atom_id res chain seq x y z
N MET A 1 -35.49 -34.42 -4.67
CA MET A 1 -34.18 -33.98 -5.17
C MET A 1 -34.21 -32.46 -5.29
N LYS A 2 -33.71 -31.73 -4.29
CA LYS A 2 -33.61 -30.25 -4.34
C LYS A 2 -32.28 -29.91 -5.00
N ILE A 3 -32.35 -29.33 -6.20
CA ILE A 3 -31.18 -28.81 -6.90
C ILE A 3 -30.78 -27.52 -6.19
N PHE A 4 -29.77 -27.58 -5.33
CA PHE A 4 -29.12 -26.38 -4.81
C PHE A 4 -28.35 -25.73 -5.97
N SER A 5 -28.82 -24.60 -6.48
CA SER A 5 -28.02 -23.78 -7.37
C SER A 5 -26.80 -23.29 -6.58
N LYS A 6 -25.62 -23.79 -6.93
CA LYS A 6 -24.35 -23.27 -6.41
C LYS A 6 -24.30 -21.78 -6.72
N GLN A 7 -24.43 -20.95 -5.70
CA GLN A 7 -24.24 -19.52 -5.81
C GLN A 7 -22.79 -19.30 -6.27
N HIS A 8 -22.60 -18.79 -7.49
CA HIS A 8 -21.28 -18.61 -8.08
C HIS A 8 -20.57 -17.49 -7.33
N VAL A 9 -19.65 -17.88 -6.45
CA VAL A 9 -18.72 -16.92 -5.84
C VAL A 9 -17.85 -16.40 -7.00
N PRO A 10 -17.85 -15.08 -7.26
CA PRO A 10 -17.02 -14.50 -8.31
C PRO A 10 -15.57 -14.89 -8.04
N GLU A 11 -14.87 -15.31 -9.09
CA GLU A 11 -13.46 -15.64 -9.00
C GLU A 11 -12.69 -14.36 -8.65
N CYS A 12 -12.26 -14.27 -7.39
CA CYS A 12 -11.40 -13.20 -6.92
C CYS A 12 -9.95 -13.69 -7.01
N HIS A 13 -9.19 -13.18 -7.98
CA HIS A 13 -7.85 -13.67 -8.28
C HIS A 13 -6.90 -13.51 -7.10
N ARG A 14 -6.67 -12.26 -6.67
CA ARG A 14 -5.79 -11.92 -5.54
C ARG A 14 -6.56 -11.19 -4.43
N GLY A 15 -7.75 -11.69 -4.15
CA GLY A 15 -8.68 -11.10 -3.20
C GLY A 15 -9.56 -12.13 -2.53
N PHE A 16 -10.50 -11.64 -1.73
CA PHE A 16 -11.46 -12.46 -1.00
C PHE A 16 -12.87 -12.18 -1.50
N GLY A 17 -13.60 -13.23 -1.88
CA GLY A 17 -14.99 -13.14 -2.28
C GLY A 17 -15.90 -12.91 -1.07
N LEU A 18 -16.71 -11.86 -1.14
CA LEU A 18 -17.72 -11.54 -0.15
C LEU A 18 -19.13 -11.63 -0.74
N HIS A 19 -20.07 -12.04 0.09
CA HIS A 19 -21.50 -11.94 -0.18
C HIS A 19 -22.10 -10.84 0.69
N VAL A 20 -22.41 -9.70 0.10
CA VAL A 20 -22.88 -8.49 0.80
C VAL A 20 -24.38 -8.32 0.60
N TRP A 21 -25.11 -8.15 1.69
CA TRP A 21 -26.54 -7.83 1.68
C TRP A 21 -26.73 -6.33 1.59
N LEU A 22 -27.32 -5.86 0.49
CA LEU A 22 -27.60 -4.44 0.24
C LEU A 22 -28.94 -4.03 0.85
N ASN A 23 -29.95 -4.89 0.71
CA ASN A 23 -31.25 -4.72 1.35
C ASN A 23 -31.74 -6.08 1.86
N LYS A 24 -31.98 -6.17 3.17
CA LYS A 24 -32.45 -7.41 3.80
C LYS A 24 -33.93 -7.68 3.52
N GLU A 25 -34.75 -6.63 3.42
CA GLU A 25 -36.20 -6.75 3.23
C GLU A 25 -36.53 -7.24 1.81
N GLU A 26 -35.78 -6.76 0.83
CA GLU A 26 -35.91 -7.15 -0.58
C GLU A 26 -35.08 -8.39 -0.95
N ASN A 27 -34.38 -9.00 0.02
CA ASN A 27 -33.39 -10.07 -0.21
C ASN A 27 -32.35 -9.71 -1.29
N LEU A 28 -31.99 -8.43 -1.41
CA LEU A 28 -31.03 -7.94 -2.38
C LEU A 28 -29.61 -8.16 -1.84
N ALA A 29 -28.87 -9.08 -2.47
CA ALA A 29 -27.48 -9.33 -2.16
C ALA A 29 -26.61 -9.31 -3.42
N LYS A 30 -25.34 -8.98 -3.24
CA LYS A 30 -24.35 -8.94 -4.32
C LYS A 30 -23.07 -9.63 -3.86
N ASN A 31 -22.47 -10.40 -4.76
CA ASN A 31 -21.12 -10.87 -4.58
C ASN A 31 -20.12 -9.81 -5.03
N VAL A 32 -19.12 -9.52 -4.20
CA VAL A 32 -18.07 -8.54 -4.47
C VAL A 32 -16.71 -9.11 -4.04
N CYS A 33 -15.62 -8.64 -4.65
CA CYS A 33 -14.28 -9.00 -4.23
C CYS A 33 -13.68 -7.89 -3.34
N LEU A 34 -13.10 -8.27 -2.20
CA LEU A 34 -12.16 -7.43 -1.48
C LEU A 34 -10.75 -7.69 -1.98
N CYS A 35 -10.11 -6.67 -2.54
CA CYS A 35 -8.76 -6.80 -3.06
C CYS A 35 -7.70 -6.52 -2.00
N LEU A 36 -6.59 -7.25 -2.06
CA LEU A 36 -5.36 -6.87 -1.38
C LEU A 36 -4.92 -5.46 -1.87
N PRO A 37 -4.19 -4.66 -1.04
CA PRO A 37 -3.91 -3.25 -1.36
C PRO A 37 -3.30 -2.98 -2.75
N SER A 38 -2.48 -3.92 -3.23
CA SER A 38 -1.79 -3.86 -4.52
C SER A 38 -2.62 -4.32 -5.73
N TYR A 39 -3.89 -4.71 -5.55
CA TYR A 39 -4.73 -5.22 -6.63
C TYR A 39 -6.06 -4.48 -6.74
N TYR A 40 -6.66 -4.45 -7.93
CA TYR A 40 -7.95 -3.81 -8.22
C TYR A 40 -8.71 -4.47 -9.38
N GLY A 41 -9.89 -3.92 -9.64
CA GLY A 41 -10.91 -4.45 -10.55
C GLY A 41 -11.94 -5.26 -9.78
N ASP A 42 -13.08 -5.51 -10.41
CA ASP A 42 -14.20 -6.22 -9.79
C ASP A 42 -13.84 -7.66 -9.35
N GLN A 43 -12.76 -8.21 -9.89
CA GLN A 43 -12.22 -9.54 -9.59
C GLN A 43 -10.78 -9.50 -9.05
N CYS A 44 -10.27 -8.32 -8.68
CA CYS A 44 -8.88 -8.12 -8.27
C CYS A 44 -7.86 -8.63 -9.32
N GLN A 45 -8.19 -8.49 -10.59
CA GLN A 45 -7.43 -9.02 -11.72
C GLN A 45 -6.25 -8.13 -12.13
N TYR A 46 -6.27 -6.86 -11.73
CA TYR A 46 -5.23 -5.89 -12.09
C TYR A 46 -4.30 -5.64 -10.91
N GLU A 47 -3.01 -5.45 -11.21
CA GLU A 47 -1.96 -5.15 -10.22
C GLU A 47 -1.56 -3.68 -10.32
N ASN A 48 -1.32 -3.05 -9.16
CA ASN A 48 -0.84 -1.69 -9.10
C ASN A 48 0.61 -1.61 -9.54
N GLN A 49 0.92 -0.52 -10.23
CA GLN A 49 2.31 -0.10 -10.37
C GLN A 49 2.85 0.27 -8.99
N ARG A 50 4.14 -0.02 -8.78
CA ARG A 50 4.84 0.22 -7.51
C ARG A 50 6.25 0.69 -7.74
N VAL A 51 6.77 1.44 -6.78
CA VAL A 51 8.19 1.76 -6.66
C VAL A 51 8.80 0.82 -5.62
N SER A 52 9.87 0.12 -5.99
CA SER A 52 10.63 -0.73 -5.08
C SER A 52 11.91 0.01 -4.68
N LEU A 53 12.02 0.36 -3.40
CA LEU A 53 13.16 1.08 -2.84
C LEU A 53 13.94 0.16 -1.90
N THR A 54 15.26 0.12 -2.08
CA THR A 54 16.16 -0.52 -1.13
C THR A 54 17.09 0.54 -0.57
N ILE A 55 16.98 0.83 0.73
CA ILE A 55 17.73 1.90 1.40
C ILE A 55 18.43 1.40 2.65
N GLN A 56 19.62 1.94 2.91
CA GLN A 56 20.36 1.75 4.16
C GLN A 56 20.66 3.13 4.73
N PHE A 57 20.38 3.31 6.01
CA PHE A 57 20.63 4.55 6.73
C PHE A 57 21.95 4.46 7.49
N GLN A 58 22.62 5.61 7.60
CA GLN A 58 23.81 5.76 8.43
C GLN A 58 23.70 7.09 9.17
N ALA A 59 23.80 7.04 10.49
CA ALA A 59 23.85 8.23 11.33
C ALA A 59 25.30 8.72 11.45
N PHE A 60 25.46 10.01 11.73
CA PHE A 60 26.75 10.59 12.08
C PHE A 60 27.25 10.04 13.43
N SER A 61 28.55 10.17 13.67
CA SER A 61 29.21 9.59 14.86
C SER A 61 28.69 10.15 16.18
N ASP A 62 28.23 11.40 16.19
CA ASP A 62 27.63 12.07 17.34
C ASP A 62 26.20 11.61 17.66
N SER A 63 25.49 11.02 16.69
CA SER A 63 24.13 10.48 16.86
C SER A 63 24.08 8.95 16.94
N LEU A 64 25.16 8.31 17.38
CA LEU A 64 25.32 6.85 17.43
C LEU A 64 24.31 6.12 18.34
N SER A 65 23.74 6.81 19.33
CA SER A 65 22.71 6.25 20.24
C SER A 65 21.35 6.93 20.07
N THR A 66 21.12 7.58 18.93
CA THR A 66 19.87 8.29 18.64
C THR A 66 18.87 7.37 17.96
N LEU A 67 17.62 7.48 18.39
CA LEU A 67 16.49 6.82 17.76
C LEU A 67 15.88 7.77 16.73
N PHE A 68 15.66 7.31 15.51
CA PHE A 68 15.08 8.10 14.44
C PHE A 68 13.68 7.59 14.06
N ALA A 69 12.76 8.51 13.79
CA ALA A 69 11.55 8.26 13.02
C ALA A 69 11.83 8.62 11.56
N ILE A 70 11.64 7.66 10.65
CA ILE A 70 11.84 7.89 9.22
C ILE A 70 10.50 7.67 8.52
N ILE A 71 10.07 8.66 7.75
CA ILE A 71 8.84 8.64 6.96
C ILE A 71 9.23 8.73 5.49
N ILE A 72 8.76 7.77 4.69
CA ILE A 72 9.10 7.66 3.28
C ILE A 72 7.79 7.72 2.50
N LEU A 73 7.63 8.73 1.65
CA LEU A 73 6.42 9.04 0.93
C LEU A 73 6.65 8.86 -0.57
N LEU A 74 5.66 8.29 -1.27
CA LEU A 74 5.53 8.44 -2.72
C LEU A 74 4.55 9.59 -2.98
N ILE A 75 5.04 10.66 -3.59
CA ILE A 75 4.27 11.89 -3.80
C ILE A 75 4.21 12.28 -5.27
N ASP A 76 3.16 13.01 -5.60
CA ASP A 76 2.99 13.78 -6.83
C ASP A 76 2.91 15.26 -6.44
N ASP A 77 3.86 16.06 -6.92
CA ASP A 77 3.94 17.51 -6.71
C ASP A 77 3.63 18.29 -8.01
N SER A 78 2.95 17.67 -8.99
CA SER A 78 2.67 18.31 -10.28
C SER A 78 1.70 19.49 -10.18
N ASP A 79 0.73 19.43 -9.24
CA ASP A 79 -0.26 20.49 -9.00
C ASP A 79 -0.35 20.79 -7.49
N GLU A 80 -1.08 19.94 -6.76
CA GLU A 80 -1.15 19.89 -5.30
C GLU A 80 -0.40 18.64 -4.82
N ARG A 81 0.23 18.72 -3.64
CA ARG A 81 0.97 17.59 -3.06
C ARG A 81 0.00 16.45 -2.71
N ILE A 82 0.02 15.39 -3.52
CA ILE A 82 -0.76 14.18 -3.30
C ILE A 82 0.16 13.08 -2.77
N ILE A 83 -0.20 12.51 -1.61
CA ILE A 83 0.47 11.34 -1.05
C ILE A 83 -0.21 10.08 -1.62
N HIS A 84 0.53 9.28 -2.38
CA HIS A 84 0.03 8.03 -2.94
C HIS A 84 0.14 6.87 -1.94
N SER A 85 1.26 6.79 -1.25
CA SER A 85 1.51 5.82 -0.17
C SER A 85 2.66 6.31 0.69
N TYR A 86 2.77 5.74 1.89
CA TYR A 86 3.85 6.04 2.81
C TYR A 86 4.27 4.79 3.57
N GLU A 87 5.52 4.79 4.00
CA GLU A 87 6.05 3.85 4.99
C GLU A 87 6.68 4.63 6.14
N GLN A 88 6.51 4.09 7.34
CA GLN A 88 7.12 4.66 8.54
C GLN A 88 7.93 3.58 9.24
N LEU A 89 9.18 3.91 9.54
CA LEU A 89 10.08 3.01 10.27
C LEU A 89 10.79 3.73 11.40
N THR A 90 11.21 2.94 12.37
CA THR A 90 12.04 3.40 13.48
C THR A 90 13.43 2.81 13.30
N TYR A 91 14.44 3.68 13.25
CA TYR A 91 15.84 3.31 13.04
C TYR A 91 16.65 3.68 14.28
N PHE A 92 17.30 2.69 14.90
CA PHE A 92 18.21 2.91 16.03
C PHE A 92 19.66 2.78 15.57
N SER A 93 20.40 3.89 15.53
CA SER A 93 21.70 3.96 14.85
C SER A 93 22.74 2.96 15.32
N ILE A 94 22.81 2.65 16.63
CA ILE A 94 23.77 1.66 17.16
C ILE A 94 23.46 0.23 16.71
N ARG A 95 22.18 -0.09 16.52
CA ARG A 95 21.69 -1.45 16.26
C ARG A 95 21.47 -1.70 14.77
N ASP A 96 20.94 -0.70 14.08
CA ASP A 96 20.32 -0.87 12.77
C ASP A 96 21.21 -0.37 11.61
N CYS A 97 22.43 0.11 11.87
CA CYS A 97 23.34 0.71 10.88
C CYS A 97 23.72 -0.18 9.68
N LYS A 98 23.50 -1.50 9.78
CA LYS A 98 23.75 -2.47 8.70
C LYS A 98 22.47 -3.02 8.06
N ILE A 99 21.30 -2.60 8.54
CA ILE A 99 20.01 -3.06 8.03
C ILE A 99 19.71 -2.38 6.69
N LYS A 100 19.31 -3.20 5.71
CA LYS A 100 18.77 -2.74 4.44
C LYS A 100 17.25 -2.88 4.47
N TYR A 101 16.54 -1.78 4.27
CA TYR A 101 15.09 -1.76 4.23
C TYR A 101 14.62 -1.92 2.78
N ASN A 102 13.74 -2.91 2.55
CA ASN A 102 13.08 -3.10 1.27
C ASN A 102 11.65 -2.57 1.39
N ILE A 103 11.35 -1.52 0.65
CA ILE A 103 10.13 -0.72 0.78
C ILE A 103 9.39 -0.73 -0.56
N TYR A 104 8.07 -0.95 -0.51
CA TYR A 104 7.20 -0.99 -1.68
C TYR A 104 6.13 0.10 -1.58
N LEU A 105 6.30 1.16 -2.36
CA LEU A 105 5.35 2.28 -2.40
C LEU A 105 4.41 2.09 -3.58
N LEU A 106 3.10 2.14 -3.32
CA LEU A 106 2.04 1.95 -4.31
C LEU A 106 1.49 3.29 -4.79
N TYR A 107 1.20 3.38 -6.09
CA TYR A 107 0.43 4.50 -6.62
C TYR A 107 -1.06 4.34 -6.27
N SER A 108 -1.69 5.43 -5.80
CA SER A 108 -3.13 5.42 -5.46
C SER A 108 -4.04 5.44 -6.68
N ILE A 109 -3.64 6.14 -7.76
CA ILE A 109 -4.38 6.24 -9.02
C ILE A 109 -3.94 5.12 -9.97
N ARG A 110 -4.91 4.48 -10.62
CA ARG A 110 -4.70 3.27 -11.42
C ARG A 110 -5.41 3.41 -12.78
N PRO A 111 -4.70 3.31 -13.93
CA PRO A 111 -3.24 3.27 -14.08
C PRO A 111 -2.56 4.60 -13.72
N THR A 112 -1.25 4.61 -13.49
CA THR A 112 -0.51 5.85 -13.20
C THR A 112 -0.55 6.80 -14.39
N ASN A 113 -0.75 8.09 -14.13
CA ASN A 113 -0.65 9.09 -15.18
C ASN A 113 0.83 9.33 -15.55
N GLN A 114 1.21 9.00 -16.79
CA GLN A 114 2.59 9.13 -17.28
C GLN A 114 3.03 10.57 -17.54
N THR A 115 2.11 11.55 -17.53
CA THR A 115 2.46 12.97 -17.72
C THR A 115 2.83 13.68 -16.42
N LYS A 116 2.64 13.01 -15.27
CA LYS A 116 2.90 13.56 -13.94
C LYS A 116 4.30 13.21 -13.45
N ASN A 117 4.85 14.09 -12.62
CA ASN A 117 6.16 13.90 -12.00
C ASN A 117 5.99 13.39 -10.58
N TYR A 118 6.35 12.13 -10.38
CA TYR A 118 6.33 11.49 -9.06
C TYR A 118 7.72 11.52 -8.45
N SER A 119 7.78 11.68 -7.13
CA SER A 119 9.04 11.64 -6.38
C SER A 119 8.91 10.83 -5.09
N ILE A 120 10.05 10.37 -4.59
CA ILE A 120 10.16 9.78 -3.25
C ILE A 120 10.64 10.89 -2.32
N HIS A 121 9.88 11.16 -1.28
CA HIS A 121 10.22 12.13 -0.25
C HIS A 121 10.53 11.40 1.06
N ILE A 122 11.65 11.74 1.71
CA ILE A 122 12.13 11.06 2.90
C ILE A 122 12.35 12.10 3.99
N ASP A 123 11.57 12.00 5.06
CA ASP A 123 11.70 12.82 6.26
C ASP A 123 12.33 11.99 7.38
N ILE A 124 13.30 12.58 8.09
CA ILE A 124 14.04 11.93 9.17
C ILE A 124 13.99 12.84 10.40
N TYR A 125 13.49 12.31 11.51
CA TYR A 125 13.35 13.02 12.77
C TYR A 125 14.06 12.27 13.89
N GLU A 126 14.77 12.99 14.76
CA GLU A 126 15.27 12.44 16.01
C GLU A 126 14.10 12.29 17.00
N LYS A 127 14.00 11.12 17.64
CA LYS A 127 13.06 10.88 18.73
C LYS A 127 13.78 11.18 20.04
N ASN A 128 13.51 12.36 20.60
CA ASN A 128 13.95 12.78 21.95
C ASN A 128 13.06 12.18 23.03
#